data_AF-A0A951HYA4-F1
#
_entry.id   AF-A0A951HYA4-F1
#
_cell.length_a   1.000
_cell.length_b   1.000
_cell.length_c   1.000
_cell.angle_alpha   90.00
_cell.angle_beta   90.00
_cell.angle_gamma   90.00
#
_symmetry.space_group_name_H-M   'P 1'
#
loop_
_entity.id
_entity.type
_entity.pdbx_description
1 polymer ?
#
loop_
_entity_poly.entity_id
_entity_poly.type
_entity_poly.pdbx_seq_one_letter_code
_entity_poly.pdbx_strand_id
1 'polypeptide(L)'
;LDRVIKVRFDSNVVAGLPWRFEPERAEITARIGEVVTAFYKVTNEAARPTLGQASYNVSPPTTGAYFQKINCFCFTEQRLRAGETREMAVVFYIDPALAKDAEHDQLGTITLSYTFYPLREQTAPVAAARDGQSKL
;
A
#
# COMPACT_ATOMS: atom_id res chain seq x y z
N LEU A 1 5.61 27.45 9.75
CA LEU A 1 6.12 26.08 9.40
C LEU A 1 5.94 25.96 7.90
N ASP A 2 6.83 26.60 7.13
CA ASP A 2 6.66 26.75 5.67
C ASP A 2 7.54 25.79 4.88
N ARG A 3 8.17 24.84 5.58
CA ARG A 3 9.02 23.83 4.95
C ARG A 3 8.15 22.86 4.16
N VAL A 4 8.46 22.76 2.88
CA VAL A 4 7.82 21.87 1.92
C VAL A 4 8.74 20.68 1.68
N ILE A 5 8.16 19.48 1.70
CA ILE A 5 8.84 18.23 1.39
C ILE A 5 8.22 17.66 0.12
N LYS A 6 9.07 17.22 -0.81
CA LYS A 6 8.61 16.43 -1.95
C LYS A 6 8.31 15.01 -1.47
N VAL A 7 7.13 14.50 -1.78
CA VAL A 7 6.77 13.11 -1.53
C VAL A 7 6.73 12.38 -2.85
N ARG A 8 7.57 11.37 -3.01
CA ARG A 8 7.59 10.49 -4.18
C ARG A 8 6.83 9.22 -3.87
N PHE A 9 6.03 8.75 -4.81
CA PHE A 9 5.25 7.53 -4.69
C PHE A 9 5.82 6.47 -5.60
N ASP A 10 6.20 5.36 -5.00
CA ASP A 10 6.79 4.21 -5.67
C ASP A 10 5.88 3.00 -5.48
N SER A 11 5.66 2.25 -6.56
CA SER A 11 4.64 1.20 -6.63
C SER A 11 5.20 -0.03 -7.31
N ASN A 12 5.14 -1.15 -6.60
CA ASN A 12 5.70 -2.41 -7.04
C ASN A 12 4.69 -3.53 -6.88
N VAL A 13 4.81 -4.54 -7.74
CA VAL A 13 4.04 -5.79 -7.66
C VAL A 13 5.02 -6.94 -7.78
N VAL A 14 4.97 -7.88 -6.84
CA VAL A 14 5.82 -9.07 -6.88
C VAL A 14 5.32 -10.02 -7.96
N ALA A 15 6.27 -10.71 -8.60
CA ALA A 15 5.99 -11.74 -9.59
C ALA A 15 4.96 -12.76 -9.08
N GLY A 16 4.04 -13.17 -9.96
CA GLY A 16 2.96 -14.11 -9.63
C GLY A 16 1.65 -13.46 -9.17
N LEU A 17 1.65 -12.14 -8.94
CA LEU A 17 0.42 -11.36 -8.81
C LEU A 17 0.19 -10.55 -10.10
N PRO A 18 -0.76 -10.93 -10.98
CA PRO A 18 -0.98 -10.28 -12.27
C PRO A 18 -1.76 -8.97 -12.10
N TRP A 19 -1.22 -8.05 -11.30
CA TRP A 19 -1.82 -6.76 -11.01
C TRP A 19 -0.98 -5.65 -11.62
N ARG A 20 -1.67 -4.65 -12.14
CA ARG A 20 -1.12 -3.32 -12.44
C ARG A 20 -1.43 -2.41 -11.27
N PHE A 21 -0.41 -1.84 -10.66
CA PHE A 21 -0.52 -0.97 -9.49
C PHE A 21 0.32 0.27 -9.69
N GLU A 22 -0.33 1.44 -9.69
CA GLU A 22 0.31 2.71 -10.01
C GLU A 22 -0.27 3.84 -9.17
N PRO A 23 0.54 4.83 -8.77
CA PRO A 23 0.01 6.04 -8.14
C PRO A 23 -0.63 6.92 -9.21
N GLU A 24 -1.66 7.68 -8.84
CA GLU A 24 -2.24 8.69 -9.75
C GLU A 24 -1.21 9.78 -10.11
N ARG A 25 -0.33 10.11 -9.15
CA ARG A 25 0.77 11.05 -9.31
C ARG A 25 2.06 10.41 -8.80
N ALA A 26 3.12 10.47 -9.58
CA ALA A 26 4.42 9.93 -9.16
C ALA A 26 5.09 10.76 -8.03
N GLU A 27 4.77 12.05 -7.95
CA GLU A 27 5.25 12.93 -6.89
C GLU A 27 4.26 14.06 -6.59
N ILE A 28 4.35 14.57 -5.36
CA ILE A 28 3.66 15.78 -4.90
C ILE A 28 4.59 16.59 -3.99
N THR A 29 4.17 17.79 -3.65
CA THR A 29 4.77 18.61 -2.59
C THR A 29 3.79 18.76 -1.43
N ALA A 30 4.23 18.51 -0.21
CA ALA A 30 3.43 18.64 1.00
C ALA A 30 4.11 19.59 1.98
N ARG A 31 3.35 20.49 2.62
CA ARG A 31 3.87 21.24 3.78
C ARG A 31 3.92 20.34 4.99
N ILE A 32 4.93 20.53 5.83
CA ILE A 32 5.00 19.82 7.11
C ILE A 32 3.73 20.16 7.94
N GLY A 33 3.08 19.12 8.48
CA GLY A 33 1.79 19.20 9.19
C GLY A 33 0.53 19.19 8.30
N GLU A 34 0.67 19.29 6.98
CA GLU A 34 -0.45 19.21 6.05
C GLU A 34 -0.93 17.76 5.91
N VAL A 35 -2.24 17.55 6.08
CA VAL A 35 -2.87 16.25 5.81
C VAL A 35 -3.07 16.11 4.31
N VAL A 36 -2.53 15.03 3.76
CA VAL A 36 -2.53 14.73 2.34
C VAL A 36 -3.26 13.43 2.09
N THR A 37 -4.07 13.41 1.02
CA THR A 37 -4.64 12.18 0.46
C THR A 37 -4.00 11.92 -0.90
N ALA A 38 -3.40 10.74 -1.08
CA ALA A 38 -2.85 10.27 -2.34
C ALA A 38 -3.63 9.03 -2.81
N PHE A 39 -3.93 8.97 -4.11
CA PHE A 39 -4.67 7.87 -4.70
C PHE A 39 -3.75 6.96 -5.52
N TYR A 40 -4.04 5.67 -5.44
CA TYR A 40 -3.45 4.64 -6.28
C TYR A 40 -4.53 3.91 -7.03
N LYS A 41 -4.20 3.49 -8.26
CA LYS A 41 -5.04 2.63 -9.07
C LYS A 41 -4.46 1.23 -9.08
N VAL A 42 -5.26 0.24 -8.71
CA VAL A 42 -4.92 -1.17 -8.83
C VAL A 42 -5.89 -1.86 -9.78
N THR A 43 -5.36 -2.68 -10.69
CA THR A 43 -6.14 -3.45 -11.65
C THR A 43 -5.70 -4.90 -11.61
N ASN A 44 -6.63 -5.83 -11.44
CA ASN A 44 -6.36 -7.25 -11.64
C ASN A 44 -6.46 -7.59 -13.12
N GLU A 45 -5.32 -7.91 -13.75
CA GLU A 45 -5.24 -8.22 -15.18
C GLU A 45 -5.51 -9.69 -15.48
N ALA A 46 -5.74 -10.53 -14.46
CA ALA A 46 -6.13 -11.93 -14.66
C ALA A 46 -7.61 -12.08 -15.04
N ALA A 47 -7.90 -13.17 -15.75
CA ALA A 47 -9.25 -13.64 -16.03
C ALA A 47 -9.93 -14.37 -14.84
N ARG A 48 -9.36 -14.29 -13.64
CA ARG A 48 -9.89 -14.90 -12.41
C ARG A 48 -9.72 -13.98 -11.20
N PRO A 49 -10.50 -14.16 -10.13
CA PRO A 49 -10.23 -13.50 -8.86
C PRO A 49 -8.83 -13.84 -8.34
N THR A 50 -8.19 -12.84 -7.75
CA THR A 50 -6.87 -12.95 -7.14
C THR A 50 -6.83 -12.20 -5.81
N LEU A 51 -5.88 -12.58 -4.97
CA LEU A 51 -5.68 -12.04 -3.65
C LEU A 51 -4.27 -11.47 -3.55
N GLY A 52 -4.17 -10.26 -3.00
CA GLY A 52 -2.91 -9.61 -2.73
C GLY A 52 -2.94 -8.90 -1.40
N GLN A 53 -1.76 -8.71 -0.81
CA GLN A 53 -1.57 -7.86 0.36
C GLN A 53 -0.38 -6.95 0.12
N ALA A 54 -0.53 -5.68 0.50
CA ALA A 54 0.53 -4.71 0.37
C ALA A 54 1.33 -4.58 1.68
N SER A 55 2.64 -4.46 1.52
CA SER A 55 3.52 -3.86 2.52
C SER A 55 4.01 -2.51 2.02
N TYR A 56 4.60 -1.72 2.92
CA TYR A 56 5.18 -0.44 2.56
C TYR A 56 6.50 -0.19 3.28
N ASN A 57 7.28 0.75 2.75
CA ASN A 57 8.41 1.35 3.43
C ASN A 57 8.47 2.87 3.13
N VAL A 58 9.20 3.59 3.98
CA VAL A 58 9.46 5.02 3.83
C VAL A 58 10.97 5.23 3.76
N SER A 59 11.42 6.00 2.77
CA SER A 59 12.83 6.30 2.53
C SER A 59 13.07 7.81 2.49
N PRO A 60 14.15 8.34 3.09
CA PRO A 60 15.14 7.62 3.90
C PRO A 60 14.54 6.99 5.17
N PRO A 61 15.07 5.86 5.68
CA PRO A 61 14.53 5.20 6.88
C PRO A 61 14.47 6.10 8.11
N THR A 62 15.42 7.04 8.23
CA THR A 62 15.46 8.05 9.31
C THR A 62 14.27 8.99 9.32
N THR A 63 13.50 9.06 8.21
CA THR A 63 12.30 9.89 8.09
C THR A 63 11.02 9.15 8.44
N GLY A 64 11.08 7.81 8.56
CA GLY A 64 9.92 6.98 8.85
C GLY A 64 9.23 7.34 10.17
N ALA A 65 9.99 7.79 11.18
CA ALA A 65 9.44 8.25 12.46
C ALA A 65 8.57 9.51 12.34
N TYR A 66 8.77 10.31 11.29
CA TYR A 66 8.05 11.55 11.04
C TYR A 66 6.93 11.39 10.01
N PHE A 67 6.89 10.27 9.28
CA PHE A 67 5.88 10.03 8.25
C PHE A 67 4.68 9.30 8.86
N GLN A 68 3.63 10.06 9.19
CA GLN A 68 2.49 9.56 9.94
C GLN A 68 1.34 9.19 8.99
N LYS A 69 1.00 7.90 8.95
CA LYS A 69 -0.12 7.39 8.14
C LYS A 69 -1.39 7.34 8.97
N ILE A 70 -2.43 8.01 8.48
CA ILE A 70 -3.75 8.05 9.11
C ILE A 70 -4.58 6.85 8.62
N ASN A 71 -4.62 6.62 7.29
CA ASN A 71 -5.33 5.48 6.68
C ASN A 71 -4.42 4.75 5.69
N CYS A 72 -4.39 3.41 5.80
CA CYS A 72 -3.53 2.51 5.03
C CYS A 72 -4.36 1.29 4.60
N PHE A 73 -4.41 0.95 3.32
CA PHE A 73 -4.89 -0.38 2.86
C PHE A 73 -3.90 -1.51 3.19
N CYS A 74 -2.72 -1.12 3.66
CA CYS A 74 -1.64 -1.98 4.13
C CYS A 74 -2.16 -2.97 5.16
N PHE A 75 -1.66 -4.20 5.10
CA PHE A 75 -2.02 -5.27 6.04
C PHE A 75 -3.43 -5.83 5.92
N THR A 76 -4.29 -5.27 5.05
CA THR A 76 -5.57 -5.91 4.71
C THR A 76 -5.44 -6.75 3.44
N GLU A 77 -6.04 -7.93 3.45
CA GLU A 77 -6.18 -8.76 2.26
C GLU A 77 -7.08 -8.04 1.24
N GLN A 78 -6.56 -7.90 0.01
CA GLN A 78 -7.28 -7.30 -1.09
C GLN A 78 -7.70 -8.40 -2.06
N ARG A 79 -9.01 -8.60 -2.19
CA ARG A 79 -9.61 -9.43 -3.23
C ARG A 79 -10.07 -8.56 -4.39
N LEU A 80 -9.56 -8.85 -5.58
CA LEU A 80 -10.01 -8.24 -6.83
C LEU A 80 -10.57 -9.33 -7.74
N ARG A 81 -11.76 -9.07 -8.32
CA ARG A 81 -12.35 -9.91 -9.36
C ARG A 81 -11.53 -9.83 -10.65
N ALA A 82 -11.83 -10.70 -11.60
CA ALA A 82 -11.21 -10.66 -12.92
C ALA A 82 -11.44 -9.29 -13.59
N GLY A 83 -10.38 -8.65 -14.08
CA GLY A 83 -10.44 -7.33 -14.72
C GLY A 83 -10.81 -6.17 -13.80
N GLU A 84 -11.02 -6.40 -12.49
CA GLU A 84 -11.47 -5.35 -11.59
C GLU A 84 -10.38 -4.28 -11.40
N THR A 85 -10.79 -3.03 -11.57
CA THR A 85 -10.01 -1.85 -11.20
C THR A 85 -10.57 -1.24 -9.93
N ARG A 86 -9.70 -0.91 -8.97
CA ARG A 86 -10.07 -0.23 -7.73
C ARG A 86 -9.13 0.95 -7.47
N GLU A 87 -9.70 2.02 -6.98
CA GLU A 87 -8.95 3.17 -6.46
C GLU A 87 -8.74 3.00 -4.95
N MET A 88 -7.51 3.25 -4.49
CA MET A 88 -7.10 3.09 -3.10
C MET A 88 -6.49 4.39 -2.60
N ALA A 89 -7.09 4.96 -1.55
CA ALA A 89 -6.59 6.17 -0.92
C ALA A 89 -5.60 5.86 0.21
N VAL A 90 -4.54 6.66 0.29
CA VAL A 90 -3.61 6.72 1.43
C VAL A 90 -3.67 8.13 2.00
N VAL A 91 -3.95 8.23 3.30
CA VAL A 91 -4.00 9.51 4.01
C VAL A 91 -2.83 9.57 4.97
N PHE A 92 -2.04 10.64 4.90
CA PHE A 92 -0.85 10.82 5.73
C PHE A 92 -0.56 12.30 6.00
N TYR A 93 0.37 12.56 6.90
CA TYR A 93 1.01 13.86 7.08
C TYR A 93 2.47 13.68 7.50
N ILE A 94 3.26 14.74 7.37
CA ILE A 94 4.65 14.77 7.86
C ILE A 94 4.64 15.52 9.19
N ASP A 95 5.15 14.88 10.25
CA ASP A 95 5.16 15.40 11.61
C ASP A 95 5.96 16.71 11.71
N PRO A 96 5.40 17.80 12.29
CA PRO A 96 6.10 19.04 12.61
C PRO A 96 7.43 18.89 13.36
N ALA A 97 7.63 17.80 14.11
CA ALA A 97 8.89 17.50 14.77
C ALA A 97 10.07 17.39 13.79
N LEU A 98 9.84 16.97 12.53
CA LEU A 98 10.87 16.92 11.50
C LEU A 98 11.52 18.28 11.24
N ALA A 99 10.76 19.37 11.37
CA ALA A 99 11.26 20.73 11.15
C ALA A 99 12.17 21.22 12.30
N LYS A 100 12.21 20.50 13.42
CA LYS A 100 13.04 20.80 14.58
C LYS A 100 14.26 19.88 14.69
N ASP A 101 14.34 18.86 13.84
CA ASP A 101 15.44 17.92 13.81
C ASP A 101 16.52 18.40 12.83
N ALA A 102 17.64 18.87 13.40
CA ALA A 102 18.77 19.41 12.63
C ALA A 102 19.42 18.35 11.73
N GLU A 103 19.31 17.05 12.05
CA GLU A 103 19.84 15.97 11.20
C GLU A 103 19.11 15.91 9.85
N HIS A 104 17.88 16.41 9.78
CA HIS A 104 17.06 16.38 8.58
C HIS A 104 16.91 17.73 7.91
N ASP A 105 17.65 18.78 8.28
CA ASP A 105 17.49 20.13 7.69
C ASP A 105 17.59 20.14 6.16
N GLN A 106 18.45 19.29 5.59
CA GLN A 106 18.66 19.18 4.15
C GLN A 106 17.72 18.19 3.45
N LEU A 107 16.82 17.52 4.18
CA LEU A 107 15.89 16.57 3.60
C LEU A 107 14.88 17.31 2.70
N GLY A 108 14.99 17.10 1.39
CA GLY A 108 14.05 17.65 0.41
C GLY A 108 13.00 16.66 -0.09
N THR A 109 13.20 15.35 0.14
CA THR A 109 12.36 14.32 -0.45
C THR A 109 12.19 13.12 0.46
N ILE A 110 10.95 12.64 0.56
CA ILE A 110 10.58 11.36 1.17
C ILE A 110 9.96 10.50 0.08
N THR A 111 10.35 9.23 -0.01
CA THR A 111 9.73 8.25 -0.89
C THR A 111 8.87 7.30 -0.08
N LEU A 112 7.59 7.20 -0.44
CA LEU A 112 6.67 6.20 0.05
C LEU A 112 6.58 5.08 -0.98
N SER A 113 7.15 3.93 -0.65
CA SER A 113 7.18 2.75 -1.50
C SER A 113 6.17 1.73 -1.03
N TYR A 114 5.33 1.27 -1.95
CA TYR A 114 4.39 0.18 -1.76
C TYR A 114 4.74 -1.02 -2.62
N THR A 115 4.57 -2.21 -2.05
CA THR A 115 4.77 -3.47 -2.79
C THR A 115 3.61 -4.41 -2.50
N PHE A 116 2.93 -4.87 -3.55
CA PHE A 116 1.92 -5.92 -3.45
C PHE A 116 2.52 -7.32 -3.59
N TYR A 117 2.12 -8.22 -2.70
CA TYR A 117 2.52 -9.62 -2.67
C TYR A 117 1.30 -10.52 -2.94
N PRO A 118 1.45 -11.60 -3.72
CA PRO A 118 0.37 -12.55 -3.90
C PRO A 118 0.06 -13.27 -2.59
N LEU A 119 -1.23 -13.41 -2.27
CA LEU A 119 -1.70 -14.32 -1.25
C LEU A 119 -2.25 -15.59 -1.91
N ARG A 120 -1.98 -16.74 -1.30
CA ARG A 120 -2.62 -17.99 -1.70
C ARG A 120 -4.03 -17.97 -1.13
N GLU A 121 -5.04 -18.31 -1.95
CA GLU A 121 -6.35 -18.66 -1.42
C GLU A 121 -6.12 -19.81 -0.42
N GLN A 122 -6.48 -19.60 0.85
CA GLN A 122 -6.57 -20.70 1.80
C GLN A 122 -7.70 -21.59 1.29
N THR A 123 -7.37 -22.67 0.58
CA THR A 123 -8.30 -23.77 0.33
C THR A 123 -8.88 -24.17 1.67
N ALA A 124 -10.19 -24.02 1.85
CA ALA A 124 -10.90 -24.44 3.05
C ALA A 124 -10.44 -25.85 3.46
N PRO A 125 -10.22 -26.14 4.75
CA PRO A 125 -9.77 -27.46 5.17
C PRO A 125 -10.78 -28.50 4.68
N VAL A 126 -10.25 -29.53 4.01
CA VAL A 126 -10.96 -30.68 3.42
C VAL A 126 -11.46 -31.59 4.55
N ALA A 127 -12.29 -31.08 5.46
CA ALA A 127 -12.75 -31.81 6.64
C ALA A 127 -14.27 -32.06 6.65
N ALA A 128 -15.02 -31.57 5.66
CA ALA A 128 -16.49 -31.70 5.62
C ALA A 128 -17.00 -32.60 4.48
N ALA A 129 -16.28 -33.68 4.17
CA ALA A 129 -16.72 -34.66 3.17
C ALA A 129 -16.49 -36.10 3.66
N ARG A 130 -17.02 -36.45 4.84
CA ARG A 130 -17.28 -37.82 5.26
C ARG A 130 -18.54 -37.88 6.11
N ASP A 131 -19.69 -37.63 5.50
CA ASP A 131 -20.99 -38.06 6.03
C ASP A 131 -21.90 -38.34 4.83
N GLY A 132 -22.02 -39.61 4.46
CA GLY A 132 -22.98 -40.04 3.42
C GLY A 132 -22.50 -41.17 2.52
N GLN A 133 -22.66 -42.41 2.99
CA GLN A 133 -22.89 -43.68 2.25
C GLN A 133 -22.38 -44.85 3.12
N SER A 134 -23.05 -45.96 3.37
CA SER A 134 -24.42 -46.45 3.19
C SER A 134 -24.47 -47.77 3.96
N LYS A 135 -25.63 -48.11 4.53
CA LYS A 135 -25.99 -49.48 4.91
C LYS A 135 -25.55 -50.49 3.84
N LEU A 136 -24.99 -51.60 4.29
CA LEU A 136 -25.46 -52.99 4.07
C LEU A 136 -24.68 -53.94 4.99
#